data_AF-A0A6B2TDU4-F1
#
_entry.id   AF-A0A6B2TDU4-F1
#
_cell.length_a   1.000
_cell.length_b   1.000
_cell.length_c   1.000
_cell.angle_alpha   90.00
_cell.angle_beta   90.00
_cell.angle_gamma   90.00
#
_symmetry.space_group_name_H-M   'P 1'
#
loop_
_entity.id
_entity.type
_entity.pdbx_description
1 polymer ?
#
loop_
_entity_poly.entity_id
_entity_poly.type
_entity_poly.pdbx_seq_one_letter_code
_entity_poly.pdbx_strand_id
1 'polypeptide(L)'
;MHLPSRRAGVRLTLLYGALLVASGAVLLALTYLLVLRFPADRVLVDGAEAGMGAGADASNGRSGGGFPGVRSAARSGDVFARLQEQASRQHADQLRELLVQSGVALAVMLVVSAVLGRLVARRVLRPLRTMTGTVQRISAHTLHERLALQGPADELKEFADTVDGLIGRLEGALHSRRRFVADAAHALRAPLTLEHTLLRETLTDRDATAETFRASSERLLEISRRQARILESLLALAGSHRGLVHREELDLAPLAEWALHIARPESERH
;
A
#
# COMPACT_ATOMS: atom_id res chain seq x y z
N MET A 1 -16.34 -17.37 2.44
CA MET A 1 -16.13 -16.37 3.51
C MET A 1 -14.70 -16.58 4.04
N HIS A 2 -13.69 -16.01 3.36
CA HIS A 2 -12.29 -16.14 3.76
C HIS A 2 -12.00 -15.07 4.82
N LEU A 3 -11.53 -15.50 6.01
CA LEU A 3 -11.19 -14.63 7.13
C LEU A 3 -9.92 -13.83 6.78
N PRO A 4 -9.90 -12.49 6.94
CA PRO A 4 -8.72 -11.69 6.65
C PRO A 4 -7.61 -12.05 7.65
N SER A 5 -6.46 -12.47 7.14
CA SER A 5 -5.32 -12.83 7.98
C SER A 5 -4.70 -11.56 8.57
N ARG A 6 -5.03 -11.26 9.84
CA ARG A 6 -4.47 -10.16 10.68
C ARG A 6 -2.94 -10.21 10.90
N ARG A 7 -2.17 -10.90 10.05
CA ARG A 7 -0.81 -11.36 10.37
C ARG A 7 0.27 -10.36 9.99
N ALA A 8 0.13 -9.50 8.96
CA ALA A 8 1.12 -8.44 8.76
C ALA A 8 0.93 -7.30 9.75
N GLY A 9 -0.30 -6.96 10.13
CA GLY A 9 -0.53 -6.01 11.22
C GLY A 9 0.27 -6.38 12.47
N VAL A 10 0.22 -7.66 12.88
CA VAL A 10 0.95 -8.17 14.06
C VAL A 10 2.47 -8.19 13.84
N ARG A 11 2.97 -8.58 12.66
CA ARG A 11 4.41 -8.56 12.37
C ARG A 11 4.96 -7.14 12.31
N LEU A 12 4.18 -6.23 11.77
CA LEU A 12 4.51 -4.81 11.70
C LEU A 12 4.55 -4.24 13.12
N THR A 13 3.53 -4.47 13.95
CA THR A 13 3.53 -4.01 15.35
C THR A 13 4.63 -4.64 16.18
N LEU A 14 4.97 -5.92 15.96
CA LEU A 14 6.12 -6.56 16.60
C LEU A 14 7.45 -5.95 16.16
N LEU A 15 7.61 -5.64 14.86
CA LEU A 15 8.79 -4.91 14.37
C LEU A 15 8.85 -3.51 14.96
N TYR A 16 7.74 -2.76 14.97
CA TYR A 16 7.66 -1.44 15.60
C TYR A 16 7.97 -1.51 17.09
N GLY A 17 7.45 -2.51 17.81
CA GLY A 17 7.71 -2.74 19.23
C GLY A 17 9.16 -3.09 19.52
N ALA A 18 9.75 -4.04 18.78
CA ALA A 18 11.15 -4.41 18.93
C ALA A 18 12.09 -3.24 18.60
N LEU A 19 11.75 -2.44 17.58
CA LEU A 19 12.49 -1.26 17.18
C LEU A 19 12.39 -0.13 18.22
N LEU A 20 11.21 0.07 18.80
CA LEU A 20 10.98 1.02 19.89
C LEU A 20 11.79 0.62 21.12
N VAL A 21 11.76 -0.65 21.49
CA VAL A 21 12.54 -1.21 22.61
C VAL A 21 14.04 -1.07 22.34
N ALA A 22 14.51 -1.36 21.13
CA ALA A 22 15.91 -1.19 20.75
C ALA A 22 16.33 0.29 20.81
N SER A 23 15.49 1.21 20.32
CA SER A 23 15.74 2.65 20.41
C SER A 23 15.81 3.13 21.86
N GLY A 24 14.87 2.68 22.70
CA GLY A 24 14.85 2.96 24.13
C GLY A 24 16.06 2.38 24.87
N ALA A 25 16.49 1.17 24.54
CA ALA A 25 17.67 0.54 25.12
C ALA A 25 18.96 1.27 24.73
N VAL A 26 19.08 1.71 23.47
CA VAL A 26 20.19 2.55 23.01
C VAL A 26 20.18 3.90 23.71
N LEU A 27 19.01 4.54 23.89
CA LEU A 27 18.87 5.79 24.63
C LEU A 27 19.32 5.64 26.08
N LEU A 28 18.89 4.57 26.75
CA LEU A 28 19.20 4.30 28.15
C LEU A 28 20.69 3.97 28.31
N ALA A 29 21.25 3.17 27.41
CA ALA A 29 22.68 2.86 27.40
C ALA A 29 23.55 4.09 27.12
N LEU A 30 23.14 4.96 26.19
CA LEU A 30 23.86 6.19 25.86
C LEU A 30 23.80 7.19 27.03
N THR A 31 22.62 7.36 27.63
CA THR A 31 22.42 8.23 28.80
C THR A 31 23.25 7.73 29.97
N TYR A 32 23.22 6.42 30.24
CA TYR A 32 23.99 5.76 31.29
C TYR A 32 25.50 5.86 31.05
N LEU A 33 25.97 5.68 29.81
CA LEU A 33 27.37 5.87 29.43
C LEU A 33 27.82 7.33 29.60
N LEU A 34 26.95 8.30 29.30
CA LEU A 34 27.27 9.71 29.49
C LEU A 34 27.41 10.04 30.98
N VAL A 35 26.53 9.50 31.82
CA VAL A 35 26.60 9.65 33.28
C VAL A 35 27.84 8.95 33.85
N LEU A 36 28.18 7.75 33.38
CA LEU A 36 29.35 7.00 33.85
C LEU A 36 30.70 7.57 33.37
N ARG A 37 30.74 8.22 32.20
CA ARG A 37 31.99 8.83 31.70
C ARG A 37 32.36 10.14 32.36
N PHE A 38 31.44 10.75 33.10
CA PHE A 38 31.70 11.92 33.92
C PHE A 38 31.44 11.55 35.38
N PRO A 39 32.37 10.80 36.03
CA PRO A 39 32.28 10.61 37.46
C PRO A 39 32.23 11.98 38.12
N ALA A 40 31.26 12.17 39.01
CA ALA A 40 31.15 13.32 39.90
C ALA A 40 32.31 13.39 40.92
N ASP A 41 33.49 12.86 40.58
CA ASP A 41 34.69 12.82 41.43
C ASP A 41 35.36 14.19 41.56
N ARG A 42 34.87 15.22 40.85
CA ARG A 42 35.25 16.62 41.12
C ARG A 42 34.33 17.34 42.11
N VAL A 43 33.29 16.70 42.62
CA VAL A 43 32.27 17.37 43.46
C VAL A 43 32.48 17.13 44.97
N LEU A 44 33.38 16.24 45.39
CA LEU A 44 33.67 16.04 46.82
C LEU A 44 35.13 16.28 47.26
N VAL A 45 36.08 16.51 46.35
CA VAL A 45 37.49 16.65 46.74
C VAL A 45 37.89 18.10 47.11
N ASP A 46 37.20 19.14 46.62
CA ASP A 46 37.53 20.53 46.99
C ASP A 46 37.00 20.96 48.37
N GLY A 47 36.12 20.17 48.99
CA GLY A 47 35.60 20.45 50.34
C GLY A 47 36.46 19.91 51.48
N ALA A 48 37.33 18.94 51.21
CA ALA A 48 38.13 18.27 52.24
C ALA A 48 39.53 18.89 52.42
N GLU A 49 40.07 19.59 51.42
CA GLU A 49 41.41 20.21 51.52
C GLU A 49 41.41 21.66 52.01
N ALA A 50 40.26 22.35 52.06
CA ALA A 50 40.18 23.72 52.59
C ALA A 50 40.11 23.79 54.14
N GLY A 51 40.09 22.64 54.83
CA GLY A 51 39.91 22.55 56.29
C GLY A 51 41.18 22.34 57.13
N MET A 52 42.35 22.13 56.54
CA MET A 52 43.61 21.88 57.27
C MET A 52 44.72 22.87 56.88
N GLY A 53 44.51 24.13 57.26
CA GLY A 53 45.52 25.20 57.20
C GLY A 53 45.36 26.26 58.30
N ALA A 54 44.55 25.99 59.33
CA ALA A 54 44.37 26.89 60.47
C ALA A 54 45.43 26.58 61.54
N GLY A 55 46.60 27.21 61.44
CA GLY A 55 47.57 27.19 62.53
C GLY A 55 48.98 27.59 62.14
N ALA A 56 49.24 28.90 62.00
CA ALA A 56 50.47 29.58 62.43
C ALA A 56 50.50 31.00 61.86
N ASP A 57 50.13 31.99 62.68
CA ASP A 57 51.03 33.13 62.88
C ASP A 57 50.56 33.97 64.07
N ALA A 58 51.27 33.79 65.19
CA ALA A 58 51.24 34.67 66.33
C ALA A 58 52.45 35.60 66.23
N SER A 59 52.25 36.87 65.87
CA SER A 59 53.16 37.94 66.27
C SER A 59 52.47 39.31 66.31
N ASN A 60 51.99 39.62 67.51
CA ASN A 60 52.11 40.90 68.22
C ASN A 60 52.37 42.21 67.43
N GLY A 61 51.44 43.16 67.55
CA GLY A 61 51.63 44.56 67.20
C GLY A 61 50.47 45.42 67.66
N ARG A 62 50.55 45.95 68.89
CA ARG A 62 49.62 46.91 69.51
C ARG A 62 49.40 48.15 68.61
N SER A 63 48.16 48.65 68.57
CA SER A 63 47.77 50.00 69.06
C SER A 63 46.46 50.51 68.41
N GLY A 64 45.62 51.19 69.21
CA GLY A 64 44.70 52.23 68.74
C GLY A 64 43.22 51.86 68.69
N GLY A 65 42.44 52.38 69.64
CA GLY A 65 41.01 52.13 69.82
C GLY A 65 40.11 52.54 68.66
N GLY A 66 39.10 51.72 68.39
CA GLY A 66 38.00 52.03 67.50
C GLY A 66 36.97 50.90 67.51
N PHE A 67 35.81 51.17 68.11
CA PHE A 67 34.59 50.34 68.23
C PHE A 67 34.61 48.98 67.50
N PRO A 68 34.59 47.84 68.25
CA PRO A 68 34.66 46.49 67.66
C PRO A 68 33.42 46.01 66.89
N GLY A 69 32.29 46.72 66.96
CA GLY A 69 31.00 46.17 66.50
C GLY A 69 30.72 46.25 64.99
N VAL A 70 31.23 47.27 64.28
CA VAL A 70 30.77 47.57 62.91
C VAL A 70 31.55 46.81 61.83
N ARG A 71 32.84 46.53 62.07
CA ARG A 71 33.70 45.80 61.10
C ARG A 71 33.38 44.31 61.01
N SER A 72 32.84 43.72 62.08
CA SER A 72 32.44 42.30 62.09
C SER A 72 31.17 42.09 61.27
N ALA A 73 30.18 42.98 61.37
CA ALA A 73 28.94 42.91 60.61
C ALA A 73 29.15 43.07 59.09
N ALA A 74 30.02 44.00 58.68
CA ALA A 74 30.41 44.18 57.28
C ALA A 74 31.16 42.95 56.74
N ARG A 75 32.12 42.40 57.48
CA ARG A 75 32.87 41.20 57.08
C ARG A 75 31.98 39.95 56.99
N SER A 76 30.99 39.80 57.87
CA SER A 76 30.00 38.72 57.77
C SER A 76 29.04 38.89 56.58
N GLY A 77 28.66 40.13 56.23
CA GLY A 77 27.86 40.42 55.04
C GLY A 77 28.59 40.10 53.74
N ASP A 78 29.88 40.42 53.67
CA ASP A 78 30.74 40.12 52.52
C ASP A 78 30.95 38.62 52.30
N VAL A 79 31.07 37.84 53.38
CA VAL A 79 31.19 36.37 53.31
C VAL A 79 29.87 35.75 52.84
N PHE A 80 28.72 36.22 53.36
CA PHE A 80 27.41 35.75 52.92
C PHE A 80 27.13 36.09 51.45
N ALA A 81 27.52 37.29 51.00
CA ALA A 81 27.40 37.70 49.61
C ALA A 81 28.27 36.84 48.66
N ARG A 82 29.50 36.49 49.07
CA ARG A 82 30.39 35.60 48.29
C ARG A 82 29.87 34.17 48.23
N LEU A 83 29.36 33.63 49.33
CA LEU A 83 28.76 32.29 49.35
C LEU A 83 27.50 32.22 48.47
N GLN A 84 26.69 33.28 48.46
CA GLN A 84 25.50 33.34 47.62
C GLN A 84 25.84 33.54 46.14
N GLU A 85 26.88 34.30 45.83
CA GLU A 85 27.42 34.43 44.48
C GLU A 85 28.06 33.11 43.99
N GLN A 86 28.75 32.37 44.86
CA GLN A 86 29.29 31.05 44.53
C GLN A 86 28.16 30.01 44.31
N ALA A 87 27.16 29.98 45.19
CA ALA A 87 26.02 29.08 45.06
C ALA A 87 25.21 29.35 43.77
N SER A 88 25.00 30.62 43.42
CA SER A 88 24.30 30.99 42.18
C SER A 88 25.10 30.64 40.91
N ARG A 89 26.42 30.81 40.92
CA ARG A 89 27.29 30.38 39.80
C ARG A 89 27.31 28.85 39.66
N GLN A 90 27.41 28.11 40.76
CA GLN A 90 27.33 26.65 40.75
C GLN A 90 25.99 26.13 40.22
N HIS A 91 24.87 26.72 40.65
CA HIS A 91 23.55 26.39 40.09
C HIS A 91 23.44 26.70 38.59
N ALA A 92 24.01 27.81 38.12
CA ALA A 92 23.97 28.16 36.70
C ALA A 92 24.78 27.18 35.84
N ASP A 93 25.96 26.75 36.31
CA ASP A 93 26.80 25.78 35.60
C ASP A 93 26.16 24.39 35.57
N GLN A 94 25.55 23.94 36.68
CA GLN A 94 24.81 22.67 36.74
C GLN A 94 23.62 22.65 35.77
N LEU A 95 22.82 23.73 35.73
CA LEU A 95 21.69 23.82 34.79
C LEU A 95 22.17 23.81 33.33
N ARG A 96 23.29 24.47 33.03
CA ARG A 96 23.85 24.52 31.69
C ARG A 96 24.36 23.15 31.24
N GLU A 97 25.02 22.41 32.13
CA GLU A 97 25.49 21.05 31.86
C GLU A 97 24.34 20.08 31.61
N LEU A 98 23.29 20.13 32.44
CA LEU A 98 22.07 19.34 32.23
C LEU A 98 21.34 19.68 30.93
N LEU A 99 21.29 20.97 30.54
CA LEU A 99 20.69 21.41 29.29
C LEU A 99 21.48 20.94 28.06
N VAL A 100 22.82 21.00 28.12
CA VAL A 100 23.66 20.50 27.03
C VAL A 100 23.55 18.98 26.92
N GLN A 101 23.57 18.26 28.04
CA GLN A 101 23.42 16.81 28.08
C GLN A 101 22.07 16.34 27.53
N SER A 102 20.97 16.95 27.99
CA SER A 102 19.62 16.63 27.49
C SER A 102 19.47 17.01 26.00
N GLY A 103 20.07 18.11 25.56
CA GLY A 103 20.10 18.51 24.15
C GLY A 103 20.83 17.50 23.25
N VAL A 104 22.00 17.00 23.67
CA VAL A 104 22.74 15.96 22.94
C VAL A 104 21.97 14.65 22.90
N ALA A 105 21.37 14.24 24.02
CA ALA A 105 20.55 13.03 24.08
C ALA A 105 19.34 13.11 23.14
N LEU A 106 18.65 14.25 23.10
CA LEU A 106 17.53 14.51 22.18
C LEU A 106 17.97 14.49 20.72
N ALA A 107 19.10 15.13 20.39
CA ALA A 107 19.61 15.16 19.02
C ALA A 107 19.92 13.75 18.50
N VAL A 108 20.57 12.91 19.32
CA VAL A 108 20.87 11.51 18.96
C VAL A 108 19.57 10.72 18.80
N MET A 109 18.60 10.88 19.70
CA MET A 109 17.30 10.22 19.61
C MET A 109 16.56 10.56 18.32
N LEU A 110 16.61 11.82 17.89
CA LEU A 110 15.97 12.29 16.66
C LEU A 110 16.60 11.64 15.43
N VAL A 111 17.94 11.58 15.37
CA VAL A 111 18.66 10.92 14.27
C VAL A 111 18.36 9.43 14.21
N VAL A 112 18.43 8.73 15.34
CA VAL A 112 18.12 7.29 15.42
C VAL A 112 16.68 7.04 14.98
N SER A 113 15.72 7.78 15.52
CA SER A 113 14.30 7.65 15.16
C SER A 113 14.05 7.90 13.67
N ALA A 114 14.71 8.90 13.08
CA ALA A 114 14.60 9.20 11.66
C ALA A 114 15.18 8.08 10.78
N VAL A 115 16.35 7.53 11.13
CA VAL A 115 16.99 6.43 10.39
C VAL A 115 16.13 5.17 10.46
N LEU A 116 15.67 4.82 11.66
CA LEU A 116 14.82 3.66 11.91
C LEU A 116 13.47 3.78 11.18
N GLY A 117 12.82 4.94 11.30
CA GLY A 117 11.57 5.23 10.58
C GLY A 117 11.73 5.12 9.06
N ARG A 118 12.84 5.64 8.52
CA ARG A 118 13.15 5.55 7.09
C ARG A 118 13.41 4.12 6.62
N LEU A 119 14.10 3.31 7.40
CA LEU A 119 14.35 1.89 7.08
C LEU A 119 13.05 1.08 7.06
N VAL A 120 12.18 1.29 8.05
CA VAL A 120 10.87 0.62 8.12
C VAL A 120 9.98 1.04 6.97
N ALA A 121 9.82 2.34 6.73
CA ALA A 121 9.02 2.85 5.62
C ALA A 121 9.50 2.27 4.28
N ARG A 122 10.81 2.21 4.05
CA ARG A 122 11.38 1.59 2.85
C ARG A 122 11.03 0.11 2.74
N ARG A 123 11.05 -0.65 3.83
CA ARG A 123 10.74 -2.09 3.81
C ARG A 123 9.26 -2.36 3.55
N VAL A 124 8.38 -1.54 4.12
CA VAL A 124 6.91 -1.65 3.97
C VAL A 124 6.44 -1.20 2.59
N LEU A 125 7.03 -0.13 2.03
CA LEU A 125 6.62 0.41 0.72
C LEU A 125 7.29 -0.27 -0.48
N ARG A 126 8.37 -1.05 -0.28
CA ARG A 126 9.08 -1.73 -1.38
C ARG A 126 8.19 -2.70 -2.17
N PRO A 127 7.38 -3.59 -1.55
CA PRO A 127 6.50 -4.50 -2.28
C PRO A 127 5.40 -3.76 -3.06
N LEU A 128 4.90 -2.64 -2.54
CA LEU A 128 3.91 -1.81 -3.24
C LEU A 128 4.48 -1.27 -4.55
N ARG A 129 5.73 -0.77 -4.55
CA ARG A 129 6.37 -0.28 -5.79
C ARG A 129 6.55 -1.38 -6.84
N THR A 130 6.89 -2.60 -6.43
CA THR A 130 7.01 -3.72 -7.37
C THR A 130 5.65 -4.09 -7.96
N MET A 131 4.60 -4.12 -7.13
CA MET A 131 3.24 -4.37 -7.62
C MET A 131 2.76 -3.30 -8.59
N THR A 132 2.94 -2.02 -8.25
CA THR A 132 2.55 -0.90 -9.14
C THR A 132 3.26 -0.99 -10.49
N GLY A 133 4.55 -1.36 -10.51
CA GLY A 133 5.28 -1.58 -11.75
C GLY A 133 4.70 -2.71 -12.61
N THR A 134 4.34 -3.84 -11.99
CA THR A 134 3.70 -4.96 -12.71
C THR A 134 2.31 -4.60 -13.21
N VAL A 135 1.46 -3.97 -12.40
CA VAL A 135 0.12 -3.53 -12.82
C VAL A 135 0.19 -2.53 -13.98
N GLN A 136 1.15 -1.60 -13.98
CA GLN A 136 1.33 -0.66 -15.09
C GLN A 136 1.79 -1.33 -16.39
N ARG A 137 2.45 -2.49 -16.30
CA ARG A 137 2.87 -3.30 -17.46
C ARG A 137 1.76 -4.21 -17.98
N ILE A 138 0.77 -4.52 -17.15
CA ILE A 138 -0.40 -5.31 -17.55
C ILE A 138 -1.27 -4.45 -18.50
N SER A 139 -1.31 -4.86 -19.75
CA SER A 139 -2.11 -4.25 -20.83
C SER A 139 -2.88 -5.36 -21.56
N ALA A 140 -3.83 -5.01 -22.42
CA ALA A 140 -4.69 -5.95 -23.18
C ALA A 140 -3.93 -7.05 -23.96
N HIS A 141 -2.62 -6.88 -24.13
CA HIS A 141 -1.72 -7.82 -24.81
C HIS A 141 -0.84 -8.65 -23.84
N THR A 142 -0.74 -8.25 -22.57
CA THR A 142 0.11 -8.87 -21.52
C THR A 142 -0.71 -9.38 -20.32
N LEU A 143 -2.01 -9.61 -20.48
CA LEU A 143 -2.89 -10.13 -19.41
C LEU A 143 -2.47 -11.49 -18.83
N HIS A 144 -1.56 -12.22 -19.48
CA HIS A 144 -0.98 -13.45 -18.95
C HIS A 144 0.06 -13.19 -17.85
N GLU A 145 0.56 -11.96 -17.73
CA GLU A 145 1.44 -11.55 -16.66
C GLU A 145 0.62 -11.37 -15.38
N ARG A 146 1.04 -12.03 -14.31
CA ARG A 146 0.40 -12.00 -12.98
C ARG A 146 1.28 -11.21 -12.03
N LEU A 147 0.67 -10.62 -11.00
CA LEU A 147 1.40 -10.02 -9.89
C LEU A 147 2.23 -11.06 -9.16
N ALA A 148 1.69 -12.27 -8.97
CA ALA A 148 2.39 -13.45 -8.46
C ALA A 148 3.30 -13.14 -7.25
N LEU A 149 2.75 -12.39 -6.28
CA LEU A 149 3.54 -11.91 -5.15
C LEU A 149 4.08 -13.10 -4.34
N GLN A 150 5.39 -13.28 -4.43
CA GLN A 150 6.12 -14.26 -3.63
C GLN A 150 6.32 -13.71 -2.22
N GLY A 151 5.89 -14.48 -1.21
CA GLY A 151 5.98 -14.05 0.17
C GLY A 151 4.94 -14.69 1.09
N PRO A 152 5.00 -14.35 2.39
CA PRO A 152 4.06 -14.83 3.39
C PRO A 152 2.62 -14.44 3.06
N ALA A 153 1.66 -15.22 3.55
CA ALA A 153 0.24 -14.87 3.49
C ALA A 153 -0.05 -13.67 4.41
N ASP A 154 0.15 -12.48 3.86
CA ASP A 154 -0.22 -11.20 4.42
C ASP A 154 -1.28 -10.48 3.58
N GLU A 155 -1.75 -9.36 4.11
CA GLU A 155 -2.75 -8.48 3.53
C GLU A 155 -2.32 -7.98 2.13
N LEU A 156 -1.02 -7.84 1.87
CA LEU A 156 -0.51 -7.46 0.55
C LEU A 156 -0.59 -8.64 -0.43
N LYS A 157 -0.28 -9.86 0.02
CA LYS A 157 -0.47 -11.07 -0.80
C LYS A 157 -1.94 -11.30 -1.11
N GLU A 158 -2.83 -11.16 -0.14
CA GLU A 158 -4.29 -11.28 -0.35
C GLU A 158 -4.80 -10.27 -1.39
N PHE A 159 -4.30 -9.02 -1.33
CA PHE A 159 -4.60 -8.02 -2.34
C PHE A 159 -4.07 -8.43 -3.72
N ALA A 160 -2.82 -8.89 -3.81
CA ALA A 160 -2.23 -9.36 -5.07
C ALA A 160 -3.04 -10.52 -5.69
N ASP A 161 -3.42 -11.51 -4.87
CA ASP A 161 -4.22 -12.66 -5.30
C ASP A 161 -5.61 -12.21 -5.79
N THR A 162 -6.21 -11.20 -5.13
CA THR A 162 -7.49 -10.61 -5.56
C THR A 162 -7.37 -9.94 -6.92
N VAL A 163 -6.30 -9.16 -7.13
CA VAL A 163 -6.04 -8.50 -8.42
C VAL A 163 -5.75 -9.54 -9.51
N ASP A 164 -4.98 -10.57 -9.22
CA ASP A 164 -4.72 -11.68 -10.15
C ASP A 164 -6.02 -12.39 -10.56
N GLY A 165 -6.95 -12.58 -9.61
CA GLY A 165 -8.29 -13.08 -9.88
C GLY A 165 -9.11 -12.17 -10.83
N LEU A 166 -9.04 -10.84 -10.65
CA LEU A 166 -9.67 -9.88 -11.55
C LEU A 166 -9.07 -9.92 -12.96
N ILE A 167 -7.74 -10.02 -13.07
CA ILE A 167 -7.04 -10.14 -14.36
C ILE A 167 -7.47 -11.44 -15.05
N GLY A 168 -7.53 -12.57 -14.34
CA GLY A 168 -7.99 -13.85 -14.90
C GLY A 168 -9.43 -13.79 -15.44
N ARG A 169 -10.34 -13.09 -14.74
CA ARG A 169 -11.71 -12.87 -15.22
C ARG A 169 -11.76 -11.99 -16.47
N LEU A 170 -10.94 -10.94 -16.53
CA LEU A 170 -10.83 -10.08 -17.70
C LEU A 170 -10.26 -10.83 -18.91
N GLU A 171 -9.25 -11.68 -18.68
CA GLU A 171 -8.65 -12.53 -19.70
C GLU A 171 -9.67 -13.49 -20.31
N GLY A 172 -10.45 -14.18 -19.47
CA GLY A 172 -11.55 -15.01 -19.90
C GLY A 172 -12.58 -14.25 -20.74
N ALA A 173 -13.01 -13.07 -20.29
CA ALA A 173 -13.97 -12.25 -21.02
C ALA A 173 -13.44 -11.77 -22.38
N LEU A 174 -12.18 -11.34 -22.45
CA LEU A 174 -11.55 -10.91 -23.71
C LEU A 174 -11.35 -12.08 -24.68
N HIS A 175 -10.97 -13.26 -24.18
CA HIS A 175 -10.82 -14.45 -25.00
C HIS A 175 -12.16 -14.87 -25.62
N SER A 176 -13.22 -14.94 -24.82
CA SER A 176 -14.59 -15.22 -25.30
C SER A 176 -15.05 -14.21 -26.34
N ARG A 177 -14.79 -12.91 -26.12
CA ARG A 177 -15.12 -11.85 -27.09
C ARG A 177 -14.38 -12.03 -28.42
N ARG A 178 -13.08 -12.32 -28.39
CA ARG A 178 -12.29 -12.54 -29.62
C ARG A 178 -12.80 -13.75 -30.39
N ARG A 179 -13.09 -14.85 -29.69
CA ARG A 179 -13.65 -16.06 -30.29
C ARG A 179 -15.01 -15.80 -30.92
N PHE A 180 -15.90 -15.11 -30.23
CA PHE A 180 -17.21 -14.71 -30.77
C PHE A 180 -17.09 -13.87 -32.05
N VAL A 181 -16.19 -12.88 -32.08
CA VAL A 181 -15.96 -12.06 -33.28
C VAL A 181 -15.41 -12.91 -34.43
N ALA A 182 -14.49 -13.84 -34.15
CA ALA A 182 -13.93 -14.73 -35.16
C ALA A 182 -14.99 -15.69 -35.74
N ASP A 183 -15.82 -16.28 -34.87
CA ASP A 183 -16.90 -17.19 -35.25
C ASP A 183 -17.96 -16.44 -36.07
N ALA A 184 -18.35 -15.23 -35.65
CA ALA A 184 -19.26 -14.37 -36.39
C ALA A 184 -18.71 -14.00 -37.77
N ALA A 185 -17.42 -13.64 -37.86
CA ALA A 185 -16.78 -13.32 -39.13
C ALA A 185 -16.77 -14.53 -40.10
N HIS A 186 -16.52 -15.74 -39.59
CA HIS A 186 -16.58 -16.96 -40.40
C HIS A 186 -18.01 -17.28 -40.85
N ALA A 187 -18.98 -17.18 -39.93
CA ALA A 187 -20.38 -17.44 -40.21
C ALA A 187 -20.97 -16.48 -41.25
N LEU A 188 -20.46 -15.25 -41.36
CA LEU A 188 -20.86 -14.27 -42.37
C LEU A 188 -20.08 -14.39 -43.69
N ARG A 189 -18.81 -14.78 -43.65
CA ARG A 189 -17.98 -14.95 -44.87
C ARG A 189 -18.50 -16.08 -45.77
N ALA A 190 -18.93 -17.20 -45.20
CA ALA A 190 -19.43 -18.33 -45.97
C ALA A 190 -20.65 -17.97 -46.86
N PRO A 191 -21.75 -17.39 -46.33
CA PRO A 191 -22.90 -17.02 -47.16
C PRO A 191 -22.58 -15.88 -48.13
N LEU A 192 -21.73 -14.91 -47.76
CA LEU A 192 -21.29 -13.86 -48.70
C LEU A 192 -20.53 -14.42 -49.91
N THR A 193 -19.69 -15.44 -49.68
CA THR A 193 -18.95 -16.11 -50.76
C THR A 193 -19.92 -16.86 -51.69
N LEU A 194 -20.97 -17.46 -51.12
CA LEU A 194 -22.01 -18.15 -51.89
C LEU A 194 -22.82 -17.16 -52.73
N GLU A 195 -23.27 -16.03 -52.17
CA GLU A 195 -23.96 -14.97 -52.93
C GLU A 195 -23.10 -14.47 -54.10
N HIS A 196 -21.83 -14.16 -53.85
CA HIS A 196 -20.90 -13.73 -54.89
C HIS A 196 -20.73 -14.79 -55.99
N THR A 197 -20.70 -16.08 -55.62
CA THR A 197 -20.55 -17.16 -56.59
C THR A 197 -21.79 -17.29 -57.47
N LEU A 198 -22.99 -17.26 -56.88
CA LEU A 198 -24.27 -17.31 -57.60
C LEU A 198 -24.47 -16.09 -58.51
N LEU A 199 -24.12 -14.89 -58.04
CA LEU A 199 -24.16 -13.68 -58.85
C LEU A 199 -23.16 -13.76 -60.01
N ARG A 200 -21.95 -14.26 -59.76
CA ARG A 200 -20.95 -14.40 -60.82
C ARG A 200 -21.37 -15.44 -61.87
N GLU A 201 -21.95 -16.56 -61.44
CA GLU A 201 -22.47 -17.61 -62.32
C GLU A 201 -23.56 -17.05 -63.24
N THR A 202 -24.56 -16.37 -62.68
CA THR A 202 -25.66 -15.77 -63.44
C THR A 202 -25.21 -14.65 -64.39
N LEU A 203 -24.23 -13.84 -64.00
CA LEU A 203 -23.69 -12.77 -64.85
C LEU A 203 -22.76 -13.28 -65.97
N THR A 204 -22.17 -14.47 -65.82
CA THR A 204 -21.23 -15.03 -66.81
C THR A 204 -21.94 -15.90 -67.86
N ASP A 205 -23.12 -16.44 -67.52
CA ASP A 205 -23.93 -17.25 -68.43
C ASP A 205 -24.54 -16.38 -69.54
N ARG A 206 -24.12 -16.61 -70.79
CA ARG A 206 -24.55 -15.86 -71.97
C ARG A 206 -25.89 -16.32 -72.54
N ASP A 207 -26.35 -17.50 -72.16
CA ASP A 207 -27.62 -18.08 -72.60
C ASP A 207 -28.71 -17.96 -71.52
N ALA A 208 -28.44 -17.20 -70.45
CA ALA A 208 -29.35 -17.02 -69.33
C ALA A 208 -30.69 -16.41 -69.77
N THR A 209 -31.77 -17.09 -69.47
CA THR A 209 -33.15 -16.64 -69.73
C THR A 209 -33.70 -15.83 -68.54
N ALA A 210 -34.79 -15.11 -68.75
CA ALA A 210 -35.49 -14.41 -67.65
C ALA A 210 -35.89 -15.36 -66.50
N GLU A 211 -36.10 -16.63 -66.80
CA GLU A 211 -36.47 -17.67 -65.83
C GLU A 211 -35.27 -18.11 -64.97
N THR A 212 -34.06 -18.25 -65.55
CA THR A 212 -32.84 -18.55 -64.78
C THR A 212 -32.41 -17.37 -63.89
N PHE A 213 -32.62 -16.14 -64.34
CA PHE A 213 -32.45 -14.94 -63.51
C PHE A 213 -33.43 -14.90 -62.33
N ARG A 214 -34.70 -15.26 -62.55
CA ARG A 214 -35.71 -15.32 -61.49
C ARG A 214 -35.36 -16.38 -60.44
N ALA A 215 -35.05 -17.60 -60.87
CA ALA A 215 -34.67 -18.69 -59.97
C ALA A 215 -33.40 -18.38 -59.15
N SER A 216 -32.46 -17.65 -59.74
CA SER A 216 -31.24 -17.26 -59.02
C SER A 216 -31.48 -16.11 -58.04
N SER A 217 -32.36 -15.17 -58.37
CA SER A 217 -32.81 -14.12 -57.45
C SER A 217 -33.57 -14.69 -56.25
N GLU A 218 -34.40 -15.72 -56.46
CA GLU A 218 -35.09 -16.45 -55.38
C GLU A 218 -34.09 -17.15 -54.44
N ARG A 219 -33.07 -17.82 -55.00
CA ARG A 219 -31.99 -18.42 -54.21
C ARG A 219 -31.21 -17.37 -53.40
N LEU A 220 -30.93 -16.21 -53.99
CA LEU A 220 -30.27 -15.10 -53.30
C LEU A 220 -31.11 -14.58 -52.13
N LEU A 221 -32.43 -14.44 -52.33
CA LEU A 221 -33.37 -14.04 -51.29
C LEU A 221 -33.39 -15.04 -50.12
N GLU A 222 -33.31 -16.33 -50.41
CA GLU A 222 -33.24 -17.38 -49.38
C GLU A 222 -31.94 -17.30 -48.56
N ILE A 223 -30.81 -17.09 -49.22
CA ILE A 223 -29.51 -16.92 -48.56
C ILE A 223 -29.51 -15.67 -47.68
N SER A 224 -30.05 -14.55 -48.18
CA SER A 224 -30.20 -13.31 -47.41
C SER A 224 -31.07 -13.51 -46.16
N ARG A 225 -32.21 -14.21 -46.28
CA ARG A 225 -33.06 -14.59 -45.14
C ARG A 225 -32.30 -15.46 -44.13
N ARG A 226 -31.45 -16.37 -44.59
CA ARG A 226 -30.61 -17.20 -43.70
C ARG A 226 -29.56 -16.36 -42.98
N GLN A 227 -28.92 -15.41 -43.65
CA GLN A 227 -27.98 -14.46 -43.02
C GLN A 227 -28.67 -13.63 -41.94
N ALA A 228 -29.88 -13.12 -42.20
CA ALA A 228 -30.65 -12.36 -41.21
C ALA A 228 -30.91 -13.16 -39.93
N ARG A 229 -31.31 -14.44 -40.06
CA ARG A 229 -31.48 -15.35 -38.90
C ARG A 229 -30.18 -15.60 -38.13
N ILE A 230 -29.05 -15.74 -38.83
CA ILE A 230 -27.74 -15.88 -38.18
C ILE A 230 -27.41 -14.60 -37.41
N LEU A 231 -27.63 -13.43 -38.00
CA LEU A 231 -27.39 -12.14 -37.36
C LEU A 231 -28.24 -11.99 -36.09
N GLU A 232 -29.53 -12.31 -36.15
CA GLU A 232 -30.43 -12.32 -35.00
C GLU A 232 -29.94 -13.25 -33.90
N SER A 233 -29.51 -14.47 -34.25
CA SER A 233 -28.96 -15.42 -33.28
C SER A 233 -27.66 -14.92 -32.62
N LEU A 234 -26.78 -14.26 -33.39
CA LEU A 234 -25.54 -13.67 -32.87
C LEU A 234 -25.84 -12.48 -31.96
N LEU A 235 -26.82 -11.64 -32.30
CA LEU A 235 -27.26 -10.51 -31.45
C LEU A 235 -27.90 -11.00 -30.15
N ALA A 236 -28.75 -12.05 -30.22
CA ALA A 236 -29.33 -12.68 -29.04
C ALA A 236 -28.26 -13.25 -28.12
N LEU A 237 -27.25 -13.93 -28.67
CA LEU A 237 -26.13 -14.48 -27.92
C LEU A 237 -25.22 -13.40 -27.32
N ALA A 238 -24.96 -12.31 -28.06
CA ALA A 238 -24.22 -11.16 -27.54
C ALA A 238 -24.96 -10.48 -26.37
N GLY A 239 -26.30 -10.44 -26.44
CA GLY A 239 -27.15 -9.92 -25.36
C GLY A 239 -27.08 -10.79 -24.09
N SER A 240 -27.11 -12.11 -24.22
CA SER A 240 -27.07 -13.03 -23.07
C SER A 240 -25.71 -13.03 -22.35
N HIS A 241 -24.62 -12.74 -23.07
CA HIS A 241 -23.27 -12.69 -22.50
C HIS A 241 -23.04 -11.51 -21.52
N ARG A 242 -23.93 -10.52 -21.47
CA ARG A 242 -23.88 -9.44 -20.46
C ARG A 242 -24.27 -9.88 -19.04
N GLY A 243 -24.69 -11.13 -18.87
CA GLY A 243 -25.16 -11.67 -17.60
C GLY A 243 -26.63 -11.33 -17.35
N LEU A 244 -27.31 -12.21 -16.60
CA LEU A 244 -28.70 -11.98 -16.22
C LEU A 244 -28.76 -10.83 -15.22
N VAL A 245 -29.38 -9.72 -15.63
CA VAL A 245 -29.58 -8.52 -14.80
C VAL A 245 -30.56 -8.80 -13.66
N HIS A 246 -31.44 -9.78 -13.82
CA HIS A 246 -32.44 -10.18 -12.84
C HIS A 246 -32.49 -11.71 -12.72
N ARG A 247 -32.58 -12.20 -11.49
CA ARG A 247 -32.84 -13.61 -11.17
C ARG A 247 -34.04 -13.64 -10.23
N GLU A 248 -35.11 -14.29 -10.64
CA GLU A 248 -36.25 -14.60 -9.79
C GLU A 248 -36.45 -16.12 -9.71
N GLU A 249 -37.05 -16.57 -8.61
CA GLU A 249 -37.50 -17.96 -8.49
C GLU A 249 -38.75 -18.12 -9.35
N LEU A 250 -38.67 -19.00 -10.35
CA LEU A 250 -39.71 -19.18 -11.35
C LEU A 250 -40.09 -20.67 -11.40
N ASP A 251 -41.39 -20.96 -11.30
CA ASP A 251 -41.88 -22.33 -11.46
C ASP A 251 -41.71 -22.80 -12.91
N LEU A 252 -40.95 -23.88 -13.09
CA LEU A 252 -40.61 -24.42 -14.40
C LEU A 252 -41.76 -25.24 -15.01
N ALA A 253 -42.70 -25.73 -14.20
CA ALA A 253 -43.83 -26.53 -14.68
C ALA A 253 -44.71 -25.78 -15.70
N PRO A 254 -45.22 -24.57 -15.41
CA PRO A 254 -46.04 -23.81 -16.37
C PRO A 254 -45.26 -23.37 -17.60
N LEU A 255 -43.95 -23.13 -17.49
CA LEU A 255 -43.08 -22.78 -18.63
C LEU A 255 -42.85 -23.96 -19.56
N ALA A 256 -42.64 -25.16 -19.01
CA ALA A 256 -42.48 -26.37 -19.80
C ALA A 256 -43.76 -26.68 -20.57
N GLU A 257 -44.91 -26.54 -19.92
CA GLU A 257 -46.23 -26.74 -20.55
C GLU A 257 -46.50 -25.71 -21.66
N TRP A 258 -46.18 -24.44 -21.41
CA TRP A 258 -46.26 -23.38 -22.41
C TRP A 258 -45.33 -23.63 -23.62
N ALA A 259 -44.07 -24.02 -23.38
CA ALA A 259 -43.12 -24.32 -24.43
C ALA A 259 -43.56 -25.52 -25.28
N LEU A 260 -44.08 -26.58 -24.65
CA LEU A 260 -44.65 -27.74 -25.34
C LEU A 260 -45.86 -27.35 -26.20
N HIS A 261 -46.70 -26.43 -25.72
CA HIS A 261 -47.84 -25.93 -26.49
C HIS A 261 -47.42 -25.13 -27.74
N ILE A 262 -46.30 -24.42 -27.68
CA ILE A 262 -45.75 -23.66 -28.82
C ILE A 262 -45.03 -24.56 -29.84
N ALA A 263 -44.35 -25.62 -29.38
CA ALA A 263 -43.58 -26.51 -30.25
C ALA A 263 -44.45 -27.56 -30.98
N ARG A 264 -45.65 -27.86 -30.46
CA ARG A 264 -46.60 -28.84 -31.03
C ARG A 264 -46.89 -28.67 -32.54
N PRO A 265 -47.16 -27.45 -33.08
CA PRO A 265 -47.44 -27.26 -34.51
C PRO A 265 -46.26 -27.51 -35.48
N GLU A 266 -45.02 -27.68 -34.98
CA GLU A 266 -43.88 -28.12 -35.80
C GLU A 266 -43.79 -29.65 -35.91
N SER A 267 -44.26 -30.39 -34.90
CA SER A 267 -44.25 -31.86 -34.90
C SER A 267 -45.29 -32.49 -35.83
N GLU A 268 -46.32 -31.73 -36.23
CA GLU A 268 -47.38 -32.19 -37.14
C GLU A 268 -47.07 -31.89 -38.63
N ARG A 269 -45.92 -31.25 -38.94
CA ARG A 269 -45.48 -30.94 -40.31
C ARG A 269 -44.39 -31.86 -40.85
N HIS A 270 -43.91 -32.81 -40.05
CA HIS A 270 -42.93 -33.84 -40.40
C HIS A 270 -43.51 -35.23 -40.18
#